data_AF-A0A1Q8FID5-F1
#
_entry.id   AF-A0A1Q8FID5-F1
#
_cell.length_a   1.000
_cell.length_b   1.000
_cell.length_c   1.000
_cell.angle_alpha   90.00
_cell.angle_beta   90.00
_cell.angle_gamma   90.00
#
_symmetry.space_group_name_H-M   'P 1'
#
loop_
_entity.id
_entity.type
_entity.pdbx_description
1 polymer ?
#
loop_
_entity_poly.entity_id
_entity_poly.type
_entity_poly.pdbx_seq_one_letter_code
_entity_poly.pdbx_strand_id
1 'polypeptide(L)'
;MARVPITDDIHAELLRLKEQSGMGMMKLLARSGPVPEGLDSAIINTWLNRKTLTARADHLDFVLNALRAVDPIIQITPDMRAALDAELARTGYEPTSLLNRIGPHPVKVTPALISRWRKGQTLSARKSLWDFVIEGLASISDKSA
;
A
#
# COMPACT_ATOMS: atom_id res chain seq x y z
N MET A 1 8.04 -7.72 -31.30
CA MET A 1 7.64 -6.73 -30.28
C MET A 1 8.85 -5.89 -29.89
N ALA A 2 8.64 -4.59 -29.62
CA ALA A 2 9.73 -3.67 -29.30
C ALA A 2 10.32 -3.98 -27.92
N ARG A 3 11.64 -3.93 -27.81
CA ARG A 3 12.36 -3.99 -26.53
C ARG A 3 12.84 -2.59 -26.17
N VAL A 4 12.74 -2.26 -24.89
CA VAL A 4 13.15 -0.98 -24.33
C VAL A 4 14.24 -1.21 -23.27
N PRO A 5 15.20 -0.27 -23.13
CA PRO A 5 16.16 -0.31 -22.05
C PRO A 5 15.46 -0.09 -20.71
N ILE A 6 15.90 -0.83 -19.70
CA ILE A 6 15.53 -0.59 -18.30
C ILE A 6 16.58 0.38 -17.76
N THR A 7 16.28 1.67 -17.86
CA THR A 7 17.15 2.73 -17.33
C THR A 7 17.21 2.66 -15.80
N ASP A 8 18.16 3.39 -15.21
CA ASP A 8 18.28 3.49 -13.76
C ASP A 8 17.00 4.01 -13.11
N ASP A 9 16.34 4.99 -13.73
CA ASP A 9 15.07 5.55 -13.24
C ASP A 9 13.94 4.51 -13.26
N ILE A 10 13.84 3.72 -14.35
CA ILE A 10 12.83 2.66 -14.46
C ILE A 10 13.10 1.57 -13.42
N HIS A 11 14.37 1.21 -13.23
CA HIS A 11 14.77 0.23 -12.23
C HIS A 11 14.46 0.70 -10.80
N ALA A 12 14.77 1.96 -10.48
CA ALA A 12 14.46 2.57 -9.20
C ALA A 12 12.95 2.62 -8.94
N GLU A 13 12.15 2.98 -9.95
CA GLU A 13 10.69 2.98 -9.87
C GLU A 13 10.14 1.57 -9.64
N LEU A 14 10.64 0.55 -10.36
CA LEU A 14 10.24 -0.85 -10.16
C LEU A 14 10.52 -1.33 -8.73
N LEU A 15 11.71 -1.02 -8.19
CA LEU A 15 12.06 -1.38 -6.81
C LEU A 15 11.16 -0.67 -5.80
N ARG A 16 10.99 0.65 -5.94
CA ARG A 16 10.14 1.45 -5.06
C ARG A 16 8.71 0.93 -5.03
N LEU A 17 8.11 0.71 -6.20
CA LEU A 17 6.76 0.19 -6.31
C LEU A 17 6.64 -1.24 -5.78
N LYS A 18 7.64 -2.09 -6.04
CA LYS A 18 7.69 -3.45 -5.49
C LYS A 18 7.70 -3.44 -3.97
N GLU A 19 8.55 -2.61 -3.37
CA GLU A 19 8.65 -2.47 -1.91
C GLU A 19 7.33 -1.96 -1.32
N GLN A 20 6.76 -0.90 -1.90
CA GLN A 20 5.47 -0.36 -1.48
C GLN A 20 4.33 -1.37 -1.63
N SER A 21 4.34 -2.23 -2.65
CA SER A 21 3.29 -3.23 -2.81
C SER A 21 3.27 -4.27 -1.67
N GLY A 22 4.44 -4.55 -1.06
CA GLY A 22 4.66 -5.66 -0.13
C GLY A 22 4.32 -7.03 -0.72
N MET A 23 4.34 -7.15 -2.05
CA MET A 23 3.88 -8.34 -2.77
C MET A 23 5.01 -8.99 -3.58
N GLY A 24 5.01 -10.32 -3.64
CA GLY A 24 5.85 -11.07 -4.58
C GLY A 24 5.31 -11.00 -6.01
N MET A 25 6.20 -11.00 -7.02
CA MET A 25 5.81 -10.83 -8.42
C MET A 25 4.82 -11.90 -8.91
N MET A 26 4.94 -13.15 -8.44
CA MET A 26 3.97 -14.20 -8.76
C MET A 26 2.56 -13.84 -8.29
N LYS A 27 2.42 -13.30 -7.08
CA LYS A 27 1.11 -12.90 -6.51
C LYS A 27 0.58 -11.63 -7.17
N LEU A 28 1.46 -10.73 -7.61
CA LEU A 28 1.09 -9.57 -8.41
C LEU A 28 0.44 -10.04 -9.72
N LEU A 29 1.16 -10.83 -10.52
CA LEU A 29 0.67 -11.34 -11.80
C LEU A 29 -0.68 -12.07 -11.66
N ALA A 30 -0.82 -12.91 -10.64
CA ALA A 30 -2.08 -13.62 -10.38
C ALA A 30 -3.28 -12.71 -10.06
N ARG A 31 -3.04 -11.46 -9.64
CA ARG A 31 -4.08 -10.47 -9.29
C ARG A 31 -4.27 -9.38 -10.34
N SER A 32 -3.35 -9.25 -11.29
CA SER A 32 -3.31 -8.15 -12.27
C SER A 32 -4.05 -8.44 -13.58
N GLY A 33 -4.79 -9.55 -13.66
CA GLY A 33 -5.59 -9.90 -14.82
C GLY A 33 -4.80 -10.67 -15.90
N PRO A 34 -5.19 -10.55 -17.19
CA PRO A 34 -4.54 -11.26 -18.29
C PRO A 34 -3.07 -10.84 -18.44
N VAL A 35 -2.16 -11.78 -18.16
CA VAL A 35 -0.72 -11.57 -18.24
C VAL A 35 -0.26 -11.69 -19.70
N PRO A 36 0.55 -10.74 -20.22
CA PRO A 36 1.14 -10.85 -21.55
C PRO A 36 1.88 -12.16 -21.80
N GLU A 37 1.79 -12.68 -23.02
CA GLU A 37 2.42 -13.95 -23.38
C GLU A 37 3.93 -13.93 -23.12
N GLY A 38 4.40 -14.98 -22.44
CA GLY A 38 5.80 -15.16 -22.09
C GLY A 38 6.30 -14.21 -20.99
N LEU A 39 5.42 -13.50 -20.27
CA LEU A 39 5.78 -12.80 -19.05
C LEU A 39 5.52 -13.69 -17.83
N ASP A 40 6.55 -13.90 -17.02
CA ASP A 40 6.44 -14.59 -15.74
C ASP A 40 7.21 -13.86 -14.64
N SER A 41 7.08 -14.34 -13.40
CA SER A 41 7.79 -13.73 -12.27
C SER A 41 9.31 -13.88 -12.35
N ALA A 42 9.83 -14.87 -13.06
CA ALA A 42 11.27 -15.08 -13.19
C ALA A 42 11.89 -14.00 -14.07
N ILE A 43 11.25 -13.67 -15.19
CA ILE A 43 11.63 -12.56 -16.08
C ILE A 43 11.62 -11.23 -15.33
N ILE A 44 10.57 -10.95 -14.55
CA ILE A 44 10.51 -9.72 -13.77
C ILE A 44 11.66 -9.66 -12.74
N ASN A 45 11.96 -10.80 -12.10
CA ASN A 45 13.07 -10.89 -11.16
C ASN A 45 14.44 -10.69 -11.84
N THR A 46 14.61 -11.00 -13.12
CA THR A 46 15.88 -10.68 -13.81
C THR A 46 16.05 -9.17 -14.00
N TRP A 47 14.97 -8.43 -14.23
CA TRP A 47 14.98 -6.96 -14.30
C TRP A 47 15.31 -6.34 -12.94
N LEU A 48 14.60 -6.78 -11.88
CA LEU A 48 14.80 -6.29 -10.52
C LEU A 48 16.22 -6.51 -10.02
N ASN A 49 16.84 -7.65 -10.38
CA ASN A 49 18.21 -7.99 -10.02
C ASN A 49 19.26 -7.47 -11.01
N ARG A 50 18.88 -6.63 -11.99
CA ARG A 50 19.76 -6.11 -13.06
C ARG A 50 20.49 -7.19 -13.87
N LYS A 51 20.00 -8.43 -13.88
CA LYS A 51 20.50 -9.52 -14.74
C LYS A 51 20.12 -9.32 -16.21
N THR A 52 19.06 -8.55 -16.46
CA THR A 52 18.61 -8.20 -17.80
C THR A 52 18.31 -6.71 -17.85
N LEU A 53 18.97 -5.99 -18.76
CA LEU A 53 18.92 -4.53 -18.88
C LEU A 53 17.90 -4.03 -19.93
N THR A 54 17.15 -4.95 -20.55
CA THR A 54 16.09 -4.62 -21.51
C THR A 54 14.85 -5.45 -21.23
N ALA A 55 13.68 -4.86 -21.41
CA ALA A 55 12.39 -5.55 -21.31
C ALA A 55 11.65 -5.44 -22.63
N ARG A 56 10.70 -6.34 -22.89
CA ARG A 56 9.68 -6.04 -23.91
C ARG A 56 8.81 -4.89 -23.39
N ALA A 57 8.48 -3.93 -24.25
CA ALA A 57 7.74 -2.74 -23.87
C ALA A 57 6.39 -3.08 -23.22
N ASP A 58 5.62 -3.98 -23.86
CA ASP A 58 4.32 -4.46 -23.38
C ASP A 58 4.41 -5.11 -21.99
N HIS A 59 5.48 -5.88 -21.75
CA HIS A 59 5.70 -6.51 -20.46
C HIS A 59 6.05 -5.50 -19.36
N LEU A 60 6.92 -4.53 -19.66
CA LEU A 60 7.32 -3.51 -18.70
C LEU A 60 6.13 -2.62 -18.31
N ASP A 61 5.36 -2.17 -19.29
CA ASP A 61 4.17 -1.34 -19.08
C ASP A 61 3.14 -2.08 -18.24
N PHE A 62 2.90 -3.36 -18.54
CA PHE A 62 1.99 -4.20 -17.76
C PHE A 62 2.42 -4.27 -16.29
N VAL A 63 3.70 -4.54 -16.01
CA VAL A 63 4.21 -4.70 -14.64
C VAL A 63 4.17 -3.39 -13.87
N LEU A 64 4.55 -2.27 -14.49
CA LEU A 64 4.48 -0.95 -13.86
C LEU A 64 3.04 -0.58 -13.53
N ASN A 65 2.10 -0.79 -14.45
CA ASN A 65 0.68 -0.51 -14.23
C ASN A 65 0.10 -1.42 -13.14
N ALA A 66 0.43 -2.70 -13.17
CA ALA A 66 0.04 -3.67 -12.15
C ALA A 66 0.52 -3.26 -10.76
N LEU A 67 1.79 -2.86 -10.63
CA LEU A 67 2.35 -2.42 -9.36
C LEU A 67 1.73 -1.10 -8.86
N ARG A 68 1.51 -0.13 -9.76
CA ARG A 68 0.89 1.17 -9.42
C ARG A 68 -0.57 1.04 -8.96
N ALA A 69 -1.26 0.00 -9.42
CA ALA A 69 -2.63 -0.29 -9.00
C ALA A 69 -2.72 -0.93 -7.60
N VAL A 70 -1.61 -1.35 -7.00
CA VAL A 70 -1.61 -1.93 -5.64
C VAL A 70 -1.67 -0.82 -4.61
N ASP A 71 -2.64 -0.90 -3.69
CA ASP A 71 -2.70 -0.04 -2.51
C ASP A 71 -1.40 -0.16 -1.69
N PRO A 72 -0.58 0.89 -1.59
CA PRO A 72 0.76 0.80 -1.05
C PRO A 72 0.77 0.57 0.46
N ILE A 73 1.83 -0.06 0.96
CA ILE A 73 2.14 -0.14 2.38
C ILE A 73 2.95 1.10 2.74
N ILE A 74 2.49 1.82 3.76
CA ILE A 74 3.21 2.92 4.38
C ILE A 74 3.80 2.47 5.71
N GLN A 75 4.90 3.10 6.10
CA GLN A 75 5.44 2.97 7.45
C GLN A 75 4.70 3.94 8.37
N ILE A 76 4.25 3.45 9.51
CA ILE A 76 3.63 4.25 10.55
C ILE A 76 4.76 4.81 11.42
N THR A 77 5.09 6.08 11.21
CA THR A 77 6.11 6.78 11.99
C THR A 77 5.64 7.11 13.40
N PRO A 78 6.54 7.46 14.34
CA PRO A 78 6.15 8.00 15.65
C PRO A 78 5.18 9.17 15.56
N ASP A 79 5.42 10.11 14.65
CA ASP A 79 4.58 11.30 14.47
C ASP A 79 3.18 10.94 13.98
N MET A 80 3.08 9.99 13.05
CA MET A 80 1.78 9.46 12.60
C MET A 80 1.00 8.80 13.74
N ARG A 81 1.67 8.07 14.64
CA ARG A 81 1.00 7.49 15.82
C ARG A 81 0.55 8.57 16.79
N ALA A 82 1.37 9.58 17.03
CA ALA A 82 1.02 10.70 17.89
C ALA A 82 -0.20 11.46 17.33
N ALA A 83 -0.25 11.67 16.02
CA ALA A 83 -1.41 12.26 15.35
C ALA A 83 -2.68 11.40 15.54
N LEU A 84 -2.58 10.08 15.34
CA LEU A 84 -3.71 9.17 15.58
C LEU A 84 -4.19 9.22 17.04
N ASP A 85 -3.28 9.24 18.01
CA ASP A 85 -3.61 9.31 19.43
C ASP A 85 -4.27 10.64 19.79
N ALA A 86 -3.76 11.75 19.25
CA ALA A 86 -4.33 13.08 19.43
C ALA A 86 -5.75 13.18 18.84
N GLU A 87 -6.00 12.63 17.65
CA GLU A 87 -7.32 12.61 17.03
C GLU A 87 -8.34 11.76 17.82
N LEU A 88 -7.91 10.61 18.35
CA LEU A 88 -8.75 9.79 19.23
C LEU A 88 -9.05 10.52 20.54
N ALA A 89 -8.07 11.21 21.13
CA ALA A 89 -8.26 12.01 22.33
C ALA A 89 -9.21 13.21 22.09
N ARG A 90 -9.07 13.91 20.96
CA ARG A 90 -9.90 15.06 20.56
C ARG A 90 -11.38 14.69 20.42
N THR A 91 -11.63 13.58 19.73
CA THR A 91 -13.00 13.10 19.47
C THR A 91 -13.57 12.33 20.66
N GLY A 92 -12.73 11.80 21.55
CA GLY A 92 -13.13 10.96 22.67
C GLY A 92 -13.65 9.58 22.26
N TYR A 93 -13.40 9.17 21.01
CA TYR A 93 -13.83 7.87 20.50
C TYR A 93 -12.80 6.78 20.79
N GLU A 94 -13.29 5.63 21.25
CA GLU A 94 -12.53 4.39 21.24
C GLU A 94 -12.57 3.73 19.84
N PRO A 95 -11.55 2.94 19.45
CA PRO A 95 -11.47 2.34 18.11
C PRO A 95 -12.72 1.58 17.65
N THR A 96 -13.43 0.91 18.58
CA THR A 96 -14.69 0.21 18.27
C THR A 96 -15.81 1.20 17.96
N SER A 97 -15.98 2.22 18.79
CA SER A 97 -17.00 3.27 18.60
C SER A 97 -16.72 4.08 17.33
N LEU A 98 -15.45 4.32 17.01
CA LEU A 98 -15.03 5.01 15.79
C LEU A 98 -15.51 4.23 14.55
N LEU A 99 -15.19 2.94 14.47
CA LEU A 99 -15.56 2.11 13.31
C LEU A 99 -17.08 1.96 13.16
N ASN A 100 -17.83 1.90 14.27
CA ASN A 100 -19.28 1.94 14.22
C ASN A 100 -19.82 3.29 13.69
N ARG A 101 -19.12 4.39 13.95
CA ARG A 101 -19.52 5.75 13.54
C ARG A 101 -19.21 6.06 12.08
N ILE A 102 -18.03 5.69 11.60
CA ILE A 102 -17.55 6.00 10.23
C ILE A 102 -17.97 4.94 9.20
N GLY A 103 -18.57 3.84 9.66
CA GLY A 103 -19.11 2.79 8.80
C GLY A 103 -18.07 1.76 8.34
N PRO A 104 -18.50 0.74 7.58
CA PRO A 104 -17.63 -0.36 7.18
C PRO A 104 -16.62 0.06 6.11
N HIS A 105 -15.34 -0.21 6.35
CA HIS A 105 -14.30 -0.10 5.32
C HIS A 105 -14.36 -1.31 4.34
N PRO A 106 -14.21 -1.12 3.02
CA PRO A 106 -14.29 -2.20 2.01
C PRO A 106 -13.31 -3.36 2.23
N VAL A 107 -12.17 -3.12 2.90
CA VAL A 107 -11.14 -4.15 3.18
C VAL A 107 -11.08 -4.53 4.69
N LYS A 108 -12.16 -4.24 5.45
CA LYS A 108 -12.32 -4.52 6.89
C LYS A 108 -11.14 -4.04 7.77
N VAL A 109 -11.15 -2.76 8.14
CA VAL A 109 -10.38 -2.28 9.30
C VAL A 109 -11.00 -2.87 10.57
N THR A 110 -10.18 -3.28 11.53
CA THR A 110 -10.66 -3.82 12.82
C THR A 110 -10.22 -2.93 13.99
N PRO A 111 -10.97 -2.86 15.10
CA PRO A 111 -10.57 -2.07 16.28
C PRO A 111 -9.21 -2.50 16.84
N ALA A 112 -8.92 -3.80 16.77
CA ALA A 112 -7.65 -4.38 17.21
C ALA A 112 -6.47 -3.87 16.36
N LEU A 113 -6.66 -3.70 15.05
CA LEU A 113 -5.63 -3.17 14.16
C LEU A 113 -5.28 -1.72 14.50
N ILE A 114 -6.29 -0.87 14.69
CA ILE A 114 -6.11 0.54 15.11
C ILE A 114 -5.37 0.60 16.45
N SER A 115 -5.75 -0.27 17.39
CA SER A 115 -5.10 -0.37 18.71
C SER A 115 -3.62 -0.76 18.60
N ARG A 116 -3.27 -1.66 17.68
CA ARG A 116 -1.87 -2.07 17.43
C ARG A 116 -1.05 -0.95 16.80
N TRP A 117 -1.64 -0.18 15.87
CA TRP A 117 -0.99 1.00 15.29
C TRP A 117 -0.70 2.05 16.37
N ARG A 118 -1.70 2.39 17.19
CA ARG A 118 -1.57 3.32 18.32
C ARG A 118 -0.45 2.90 19.29
N LYS A 119 -0.41 1.62 19.66
CA LYS A 119 0.60 1.05 20.58
C LYS A 119 1.98 0.83 19.95
N GLY A 120 2.15 1.10 18.65
CA GLY A 120 3.40 0.82 17.94
C GLY A 120 3.73 -0.67 17.78
N GLN A 121 2.77 -1.57 18.02
CA GLN A 121 2.94 -3.02 17.84
C GLN A 121 2.92 -3.42 16.36
N THR A 122 2.41 -2.53 15.50
CA THR A 122 2.43 -2.70 14.05
C THR A 122 2.91 -1.39 13.44
N LEU A 123 4.05 -1.46 12.74
CA LEU A 123 4.75 -0.30 12.20
C LEU A 123 4.42 -0.03 10.73
N SER A 124 3.47 -0.75 10.16
CA SER A 124 3.06 -0.57 8.77
C SER A 124 1.55 -0.72 8.59
N ALA A 125 1.02 -0.03 7.59
CA ALA A 125 -0.38 -0.13 7.20
C ALA A 125 -0.48 -0.03 5.69
N ARG A 126 -1.55 -0.63 5.16
CA ARG A 126 -2.06 -0.27 3.84
C ARG A 126 -2.52 1.19 3.87
N LYS A 127 -2.10 1.99 2.89
CA LYS A 127 -2.35 3.42 2.86
C LYS A 127 -3.84 3.71 2.91
N SER A 128 -4.64 3.00 2.12
CA SER A 128 -6.09 3.19 2.12
C SER A 128 -6.73 2.93 3.49
N LEU A 129 -6.21 1.96 4.27
CA LEU A 129 -6.73 1.67 5.61
C LEU A 129 -6.35 2.77 6.60
N TRP A 130 -5.14 3.30 6.49
CA TRP A 130 -4.67 4.40 7.33
C TRP A 130 -5.47 5.67 7.05
N ASP A 131 -5.58 6.05 5.78
CA ASP A 131 -6.31 7.24 5.33
C ASP A 131 -7.76 7.18 5.80
N PHE A 132 -8.43 6.04 5.61
CA PHE A 132 -9.81 5.86 6.08
C PHE A 132 -10.00 6.15 7.57
N VAL A 133 -9.07 5.72 8.42
CA VAL A 133 -9.15 5.94 9.87
C VAL A 133 -8.92 7.41 10.21
N ILE A 134 -7.90 8.03 9.62
CA ILE A 134 -7.55 9.44 9.89
C ILE A 134 -8.62 10.38 9.34
N GLU A 135 -9.10 10.18 8.11
CA GLU A 135 -10.19 10.96 7.51
C GLU A 135 -11.48 10.76 8.29
N GLY A 136 -11.77 9.52 8.72
CA GLY A 136 -12.91 9.21 9.58
C GLY A 136 -12.88 10.01 10.89
N LEU A 137 -11.72 10.07 11.56
CA LEU A 137 -11.54 10.87 12.77
C LEU A 137 -11.66 12.38 12.50
N ALA A 138 -11.02 12.87 11.44
CA ALA A 138 -11.08 14.28 11.05
C ALA A 138 -12.51 14.75 10.72
N SER A 139 -13.37 13.85 10.23
CA SER A 139 -14.77 14.15 9.92
C SER A 139 -15.67 14.30 11.15
N ILE A 140 -15.23 13.86 12.34
CA ILE A 140 -15.99 13.91 13.58
C ILE A 140 -15.64 15.19 14.35
N SER A 141 -16.67 15.94 14.75
CA SER A 141 -16.51 17.13 15.61
C SER A 141 -15.91 16.79 16.97
N ASP A 142 -15.28 17.78 17.60
CA ASP A 142 -14.71 17.64 18.95
C ASP A 142 -15.75 17.14 19.95
N LYS A 143 -15.29 16.40 20.96
CA LYS A 143 -16.14 16.00 22.07
C LYS A 143 -16.70 17.26 22.74
N SER A 144 -17.98 17.56 22.53
CA SER A 144 -18.69 18.61 23.25
C SER A 144 -18.55 18.34 24.76
N ALA A 145 -17.98 19.31 25.47
CA ALA A 145 -17.73 19.27 26.90
C ALA A 145 -19.00 19.10 27.74
#